data_AF-A0A395V622-F1
#
_entry.id   AF-A0A395V622-F1
#
_cell.length_a   1.000
_cell.length_b   1.000
_cell.length_c   1.000
_cell.angle_alpha   90.00
_cell.angle_beta   90.00
_cell.angle_gamma   90.00
#
_symmetry.space_group_name_H-M   'P 1'
#
loop_
_entity.id
_entity.type
_entity.pdbx_description
1 polymer ?
#
loop_
_entity_poly.entity_id
_entity_poly.type
_entity_poly.pdbx_seq_one_letter_code
_entity_poly.pdbx_strand_id
1 'polypeptide(L)'
;LTGLLYCADCGGKMYVHRTNNGKRISQYTCSQYSKVPVGKLCTTQHRINEDVVLSLVSEMLKAIAEYAKHDRAEFVRVVQEAQSSQQTAEVRKQRTRLATAKQRVSELEVLLCKIYEDNILGKLSDSRYATLDAQYEKEQSELTAEISVLEKAVKSYEKHEKDADRFIALIDKYENFDKLTIAMLNEFIEKILVHERDRKGSIQTTQEVEIYFNFVGRFVPPAFGEVELTPEELEEIRKREERKDRLHQNYLKRKASGAQKRYEDKIKERKKAEIEAKKAAIRAEDIAKGVFVPVSSLPQREPMKGVQTA
;
A
#
# COMPACT_ATOMS: atom_id res chain seq x y z
N LEU A 1 -4.56 8.39 -9.22
CA LEU A 1 -3.77 8.17 -7.99
C LEU A 1 -4.48 8.63 -6.71
N THR A 2 -5.42 9.57 -6.76
CA THR A 2 -6.22 9.97 -5.59
C THR A 2 -6.95 8.77 -4.99
N GLY A 3 -6.68 8.47 -3.72
CA GLY A 3 -7.28 7.33 -3.01
C GLY A 3 -6.48 6.02 -3.07
N LEU A 4 -5.42 5.94 -3.88
CA LEU A 4 -4.60 4.73 -4.03
C LEU A 4 -3.30 4.78 -3.21
N LEU A 5 -2.81 5.96 -2.85
CA LEU A 5 -1.55 6.12 -2.11
C LEU A 5 -1.75 6.16 -0.60
N TYR A 6 -0.94 5.36 0.10
CA TYR A 6 -0.90 5.23 1.54
C TYR A 6 0.55 5.30 2.03
N CYS A 7 0.71 5.76 3.26
CA CYS A 7 1.99 5.77 3.96
C CYS A 7 2.25 4.37 4.55
N ALA A 8 3.41 3.77 4.28
CA ALA A 8 3.76 2.46 4.83
C ALA A 8 3.90 2.51 6.36
N ASP A 9 4.51 3.56 6.91
CA ASP A 9 4.84 3.64 8.33
C ASP A 9 3.64 3.89 9.25
N CYS A 10 2.59 4.57 8.76
CA CYS A 10 1.42 4.90 9.58
C CYS A 10 0.08 4.41 9.02
N GLY A 11 0.07 3.80 7.82
CA GLY A 11 -1.14 3.37 7.12
C GLY A 11 -2.08 4.50 6.68
N GLY A 12 -1.71 5.77 6.89
CA GLY A 12 -2.53 6.92 6.56
C GLY A 12 -2.58 7.20 5.05
N LYS A 13 -3.71 7.73 4.56
CA LYS A 13 -3.85 8.16 3.16
C LYS A 13 -2.89 9.32 2.83
N MET A 14 -2.40 9.38 1.60
CA MET A 14 -1.61 10.51 1.11
C MET A 14 -2.49 11.49 0.31
N TYR A 15 -2.30 12.79 0.56
CA TYR A 15 -3.01 13.85 -0.15
C TYR A 15 -2.13 14.53 -1.18
N VAL A 16 -2.75 14.92 -2.30
CA VAL A 16 -2.08 15.62 -3.39
C VAL A 16 -2.03 17.13 -3.14
N HIS A 17 -0.86 17.71 -3.34
CA HIS A 17 -0.63 19.14 -3.44
C HIS A 17 -0.21 19.45 -4.88
N ARG A 18 -1.02 20.21 -5.61
CA ARG A 18 -0.80 20.52 -7.03
C ARG A 18 0.30 21.55 -7.29
N THR A 19 0.68 22.30 -6.26
CA THR A 19 1.71 23.33 -6.36
C THR A 19 2.69 23.21 -5.21
N ASN A 20 3.98 23.28 -5.52
CA ASN A 20 5.05 23.27 -4.53
C ASN A 20 6.00 24.44 -4.79
N ASN A 21 6.18 25.32 -3.79
CA ASN A 21 7.13 26.45 -3.83
C ASN A 21 7.06 27.32 -5.11
N GLY A 22 5.85 27.56 -5.63
CA GLY A 22 5.66 28.36 -6.85
C GLY A 22 5.95 27.61 -8.15
N LYS A 23 5.94 26.28 -8.13
CA LYS A 23 5.98 25.40 -9.31
C LYS A 23 4.73 24.53 -9.36
N ARG A 24 4.21 24.25 -10.56
CA ARG A 24 3.11 23.29 -10.80
C ARG A 24 3.64 21.85 -10.77
N ILE A 25 4.14 21.43 -9.62
CA ILE A 25 4.61 20.06 -9.38
C ILE A 25 3.64 19.43 -8.39
N SER A 26 2.95 18.40 -8.86
CA SER A 26 2.09 17.58 -8.01
C SER A 26 2.92 16.70 -7.08
N GLN A 27 2.67 16.82 -5.78
CA GLN A 27 3.32 16.04 -4.74
C GLN A 27 2.28 15.43 -3.81
N TYR A 28 2.45 14.16 -3.50
CA TYR A 28 1.68 13.47 -2.46
C TYR A 28 2.40 13.62 -1.13
N THR A 29 1.66 13.95 -0.07
CA THR A 29 2.18 13.99 1.31
C THR A 29 1.31 13.17 2.25
N CYS A 30 1.93 12.54 3.24
CA CYS A 30 1.22 11.79 4.27
C CYS A 30 0.28 12.70 5.07
N SER A 31 -1.00 12.35 5.10
CA SER A 31 -2.03 13.13 5.82
C SER A 31 -1.82 13.17 7.34
N GLN A 32 -1.23 12.10 7.88
CA GLN A 32 -1.11 11.90 9.31
C GLN A 32 0.05 12.67 9.92
N TYR A 33 1.06 13.04 9.11
CA TYR A 33 2.18 13.85 9.56
C TYR A 33 1.74 15.22 10.09
N SER A 34 0.83 15.88 9.37
CA SER A 34 0.37 17.25 9.67
C SER A 34 -0.68 17.31 10.78
N LYS A 35 -1.17 16.18 11.31
CA LYS A 35 -2.14 16.18 12.40
C LYS A 35 -1.45 16.49 13.72
N VAL A 36 -2.10 17.30 14.57
CA VAL A 36 -1.56 17.71 15.87
C VAL A 36 -1.77 16.59 16.90
N PRO A 37 -0.76 16.22 17.71
CA PRO A 37 0.63 16.70 17.68
C PRO A 37 1.40 16.20 16.45
N VAL A 38 2.03 17.14 15.74
CA VAL A 38 2.76 16.89 14.49
C VAL A 38 3.88 15.90 14.74
N GLY A 39 3.99 14.90 13.88
CA GLY A 39 5.10 13.96 13.94
C GLY A 39 4.92 12.74 14.86
N LYS A 40 3.72 12.54 15.44
CA LYS A 40 3.48 11.44 16.40
C LYS A 40 3.47 10.05 15.75
N LEU A 41 2.87 9.92 14.57
CA LEU A 41 2.76 8.63 13.86
C LEU A 41 3.74 8.48 12.71
N CYS A 42 4.11 9.58 12.05
CA CYS A 42 5.26 9.63 11.15
C CYS A 42 6.25 10.63 11.71
N THR A 43 7.47 10.22 12.03
CA THR A 43 8.51 11.12 12.56
C THR A 43 8.88 12.21 11.55
N THR A 44 8.72 11.92 10.25
CA THR A 44 8.98 12.87 9.17
C THR A 44 7.85 12.96 8.16
N GLN A 45 7.92 14.00 7.31
CA GLN A 45 6.92 14.21 6.27
C GLN A 45 7.21 13.30 5.08
N HIS A 46 6.50 12.18 4.99
CA HIS A 46 6.62 11.29 3.83
C HIS A 46 5.98 11.95 2.63
N ARG A 47 6.76 12.04 1.56
CA ARG A 47 6.40 12.79 0.36
C ARG A 47 7.00 12.17 -0.88
N ILE A 48 6.21 12.14 -1.95
CA ILE A 48 6.62 11.60 -3.24
C ILE A 48 6.00 12.43 -4.37
N ASN A 49 6.73 12.60 -5.47
CA ASN A 49 6.23 13.34 -6.62
C ASN A 49 5.27 12.46 -7.43
N GLU A 50 4.22 13.05 -7.99
CA GLU A 50 3.24 12.33 -8.82
C GLU A 50 3.89 11.68 -10.04
N ASP A 51 4.73 12.42 -10.76
CA ASP A 51 5.40 11.95 -11.98
C ASP A 51 6.24 10.69 -11.74
N VAL A 52 6.89 10.61 -10.57
CA VAL A 52 7.73 9.46 -10.19
C VAL A 52 6.86 8.22 -10.00
N VAL A 53 5.73 8.35 -9.30
CA VAL A 53 4.82 7.22 -9.05
C VAL A 53 4.17 6.75 -10.35
N LEU A 54 3.74 7.68 -11.21
CA LEU A 54 3.14 7.32 -12.50
C LEU A 54 4.14 6.62 -13.42
N SER A 55 5.38 7.10 -13.47
CA SER A 55 6.43 6.47 -14.28
C SER A 55 6.74 5.07 -13.78
N LEU A 56 6.93 4.90 -12.46
CA LEU A 56 7.18 3.60 -11.83
C LEU A 56 6.05 2.60 -12.12
N VAL A 57 4.79 3.01 -11.94
CA VAL A 57 3.63 2.17 -12.23
C VAL A 57 3.58 1.78 -13.71
N SER A 58 3.82 2.73 -14.62
CA SER A 58 3.82 2.46 -16.06
C SER A 58 4.91 1.45 -16.44
N GLU A 59 6.13 1.64 -15.94
CA GLU A 59 7.26 0.76 -16.21
C GLU A 59 7.02 -0.64 -15.65
N MET A 60 6.49 -0.75 -14.43
CA MET A 60 6.11 -2.04 -13.85
C MET A 60 5.02 -2.73 -14.66
N LEU A 61 3.95 -2.04 -15.06
CA LEU A 61 2.88 -2.63 -15.87
C LEU A 61 3.40 -3.12 -17.23
N LYS A 62 4.29 -2.37 -17.87
CA LYS A 62 4.94 -2.78 -19.12
C LYS A 62 5.76 -4.06 -18.94
N ALA A 63 6.58 -4.13 -17.89
CA ALA A 63 7.39 -5.32 -17.60
C ALA A 63 6.52 -6.53 -17.25
N ILE A 64 5.42 -6.35 -16.50
CA ILE A 64 4.49 -7.45 -16.21
C ILE A 64 3.81 -7.92 -17.50
N ALA A 65 3.40 -6.99 -18.37
CA ALA A 65 2.78 -7.33 -19.65
C ALA A 65 3.72 -8.10 -20.58
N GLU A 66 5.00 -7.70 -20.64
CA GLU A 66 6.03 -8.42 -21.38
C GLU A 66 6.27 -9.82 -20.80
N TYR A 67 6.42 -9.91 -19.48
CA TYR A 67 6.61 -11.19 -18.79
C TYR A 67 5.44 -12.16 -18.99
N ALA A 68 4.19 -11.66 -18.87
CA ALA A 68 2.99 -12.47 -19.10
C ALA A 68 2.83 -12.94 -20.55
N LYS A 69 3.33 -12.17 -21.53
CA LYS A 69 3.35 -12.56 -22.96
C LYS A 69 4.37 -13.65 -23.26
N HIS A 70 5.52 -13.65 -22.57
CA HIS A 70 6.59 -14.61 -22.81
C HIS A 70 6.34 -15.97 -22.14
N ASP A 71 5.92 -15.98 -20.88
CA ASP A 71 5.61 -17.23 -20.17
C ASP A 71 4.41 -17.08 -19.22
N ARG A 72 3.24 -17.42 -19.75
CA ARG A 72 1.98 -17.41 -19.00
C ARG A 72 1.95 -18.41 -17.85
N ALA A 73 2.53 -19.59 -18.03
CA ALA A 73 2.48 -20.65 -17.02
C ALA A 73 3.39 -20.31 -15.84
N GLU A 74 4.59 -19.80 -16.13
CA GLU A 74 5.51 -19.32 -15.10
C GLU A 74 4.94 -18.11 -14.37
N PHE A 75 4.36 -17.14 -15.09
CA PHE A 75 3.72 -15.98 -14.47
C PHE A 75 2.66 -16.39 -13.44
N VAL A 76 1.74 -17.30 -13.82
CA VAL A 76 0.71 -17.80 -12.90
C VAL A 76 1.34 -18.44 -11.66
N ARG A 77 2.40 -19.25 -11.83
CA ARG A 77 3.10 -19.89 -10.71
C ARG A 77 3.73 -18.85 -9.77
N VAL A 78 4.48 -17.89 -10.31
CA VAL A 78 5.18 -16.86 -9.50
C VAL A 78 4.18 -15.97 -8.77
N VAL A 79 3.07 -15.61 -9.41
CA VAL A 79 1.99 -14.85 -8.75
C VAL A 79 1.38 -15.66 -7.60
N GLN A 80 1.07 -16.94 -7.82
CA GLN A 80 0.53 -17.81 -6.77
C GLN A 80 1.48 -17.95 -5.57
N GLU A 81 2.79 -18.09 -5.83
CA GLU A 81 3.81 -18.16 -4.80
C GLU A 81 3.92 -16.84 -4.02
N ALA A 82 4.05 -15.71 -4.73
CA ALA A 82 4.12 -14.38 -4.14
C ALA A 82 2.89 -14.09 -3.25
N GLN A 83 1.69 -14.45 -3.71
CA GLN A 83 0.46 -14.31 -2.93
C GLN A 83 0.46 -15.17 -1.66
N SER A 84 0.85 -16.45 -1.77
CA SER A 84 0.94 -17.35 -0.62
C SER A 84 1.88 -16.78 0.47
N SER A 85 2.98 -16.16 0.04
CA SER A 85 3.96 -15.54 0.93
C SER A 85 3.43 -14.27 1.63
N GLN A 86 2.49 -13.57 1.00
CA GLN A 86 1.91 -12.30 1.46
C GLN A 86 0.66 -12.46 2.32
N GLN A 87 0.16 -13.68 2.47
CA GLN A 87 -0.99 -13.93 3.35
C GLN A 87 -0.72 -13.39 4.74
N THR A 88 -1.66 -12.58 5.22
CA THR A 88 -1.55 -11.93 6.52
C THR A 88 -1.41 -12.99 7.62
N ALA A 89 -0.74 -12.63 8.71
CA ALA A 89 -0.61 -13.50 9.87
C ALA A 89 -1.99 -13.97 10.40
N GLU A 90 -3.02 -13.16 10.21
CA GLU A 90 -4.40 -13.48 10.56
C GLU A 90 -5.01 -14.56 9.66
N VAL A 91 -4.84 -14.47 8.34
CA VAL A 91 -5.26 -15.53 7.40
C VAL A 91 -4.52 -16.83 7.68
N ARG A 92 -3.21 -16.75 7.97
CA ARG A 92 -2.42 -17.93 8.38
C ARG A 92 -2.96 -18.56 9.66
N LYS A 93 -3.26 -17.75 10.68
CA LYS A 93 -3.84 -18.23 11.94
C LYS A 93 -5.21 -18.89 11.72
N GLN A 94 -6.06 -18.31 10.88
CA GLN A 94 -7.35 -18.89 10.50
C GLN A 94 -7.19 -20.23 9.77
N ARG A 95 -6.23 -20.34 8.84
CA ARG A 95 -5.92 -21.60 8.15
C ARG A 95 -5.39 -22.67 9.09
N THR A 96 -4.46 -22.33 9.98
CA THR A 96 -3.95 -23.29 10.98
C THR A 96 -5.07 -23.78 11.88
N ARG A 97 -5.92 -22.86 12.39
CA ARG A 97 -7.08 -23.22 13.22
C ARG A 97 -8.06 -24.11 12.47
N LEU A 98 -8.31 -23.83 11.20
CA LEU A 98 -9.15 -24.64 10.34
C LEU A 98 -8.58 -26.06 10.15
N ALA A 99 -7.27 -26.18 9.92
CA ALA A 99 -6.61 -27.49 9.81
C ALA A 99 -6.72 -28.29 11.11
N THR A 100 -6.47 -27.65 12.26
CA THR A 100 -6.62 -28.30 13.57
C THR A 100 -8.06 -28.72 13.85
N ALA A 101 -9.06 -27.87 13.52
CA ALA A 101 -10.47 -28.20 13.72
C ALA A 101 -10.90 -29.39 12.84
N LYS A 102 -10.47 -29.43 11.57
CA LYS A 102 -10.73 -30.57 10.67
C LYS A 102 -10.08 -31.86 11.15
N GLN A 103 -8.84 -31.78 11.61
CA GLN A 103 -8.15 -32.92 12.18
C GLN A 103 -8.89 -33.44 13.42
N ARG A 104 -9.32 -32.54 14.31
CA ARG A 104 -10.08 -32.91 15.51
C ARG A 104 -11.39 -33.61 15.16
N VAL A 105 -12.12 -33.12 14.15
CA VAL A 105 -13.35 -33.80 13.67
C VAL A 105 -13.05 -35.22 13.18
N SER A 106 -11.97 -35.41 12.40
CA SER A 106 -11.59 -36.76 11.94
C SER A 106 -11.16 -37.69 13.07
N GLU A 107 -10.51 -37.16 14.12
CA GLU A 107 -10.16 -37.93 15.31
C GLU A 107 -11.41 -38.34 16.10
N LEU A 108 -12.40 -37.45 16.21
CA LEU A 108 -13.68 -37.74 16.85
C LEU A 108 -14.43 -38.86 16.13
N GLU A 109 -14.44 -38.87 14.79
CA GLU A 109 -15.05 -39.96 14.00
C GLU A 109 -14.41 -41.32 14.31
N VAL A 110 -13.07 -41.38 14.40
CA VAL A 110 -12.36 -42.62 14.77
C VAL A 110 -12.68 -43.05 16.21
N LEU A 111 -12.80 -42.10 17.14
CA LEU A 111 -13.16 -42.39 18.53
C LEU A 111 -14.59 -42.90 18.65
N LEU A 112 -15.54 -42.31 17.91
CA LEU A 112 -16.93 -42.76 17.82
C LEU A 112 -17.03 -44.20 17.33
N CYS A 113 -16.30 -44.56 16.26
CA CYS A 113 -16.26 -45.95 15.77
C CYS A 113 -15.77 -46.92 16.86
N LYS A 114 -14.68 -46.59 17.57
CA LYS A 114 -14.13 -47.44 18.64
C LYS A 114 -15.09 -47.62 19.81
N ILE A 115 -15.75 -46.54 20.23
CA ILE A 115 -16.69 -46.57 21.35
C ILE A 115 -17.92 -47.41 21.01
N TYR A 116 -18.38 -47.33 19.76
CA TYR A 116 -19.46 -48.19 19.26
C TYR A 116 -19.06 -49.68 19.28
N GLU A 117 -17.86 -50.01 18.81
CA GLU A 117 -17.31 -51.37 18.85
C GLU A 117 -17.21 -51.91 20.28
N ASP A 118 -16.66 -51.13 21.22
CA ASP A 118 -16.52 -51.54 22.62
C ASP A 118 -17.86 -51.67 23.36
N ASN A 119 -18.90 -50.94 22.94
CA ASN A 119 -20.27 -51.11 23.46
C ASN A 119 -20.87 -52.45 23.02
N ILE A 120 -20.75 -52.80 21.73
CA ILE A 120 -21.23 -54.10 21.20
C ILE A 120 -20.50 -55.28 21.88
N LEU A 121 -19.20 -55.11 22.17
CA LEU A 121 -18.40 -56.11 22.89
C LEU A 121 -18.72 -56.20 24.39
N GLY A 122 -19.62 -55.37 24.91
CA GLY A 122 -20.05 -55.36 26.31
C GLY A 122 -18.99 -54.87 27.31
N LYS A 123 -17.91 -54.25 26.82
CA LYS A 123 -16.85 -53.66 27.66
C LYS A 123 -17.28 -52.30 28.23
N LEU A 124 -18.25 -51.66 27.59
CA LEU A 124 -18.85 -50.40 27.98
C LEU A 124 -20.32 -50.61 28.32
N SER A 125 -20.83 -49.90 29.33
CA SER A 125 -22.26 -49.91 29.64
C SER A 125 -23.03 -48.90 28.77
N ASP A 126 -24.26 -49.23 28.41
CA ASP A 126 -25.11 -48.38 27.56
C ASP A 126 -25.28 -46.94 28.10
N SER A 127 -25.38 -46.79 29.43
CA SER A 127 -25.47 -45.48 30.08
C SER A 127 -24.21 -44.63 29.88
N ARG A 128 -23.02 -45.25 29.88
CA ARG A 128 -21.76 -44.56 29.62
C ARG A 128 -21.58 -44.24 28.14
N TYR A 129 -22.00 -45.16 27.26
CA TYR A 129 -22.03 -44.93 25.82
C TYR A 129 -22.86 -43.69 25.48
N ALA A 130 -24.12 -43.62 25.94
CA ALA A 130 -25.00 -42.49 25.67
C ALA A 130 -24.46 -41.14 26.16
N THR A 131 -23.69 -41.14 27.26
CA THR A 131 -23.07 -39.93 27.78
C THR A 131 -21.89 -39.46 26.91
N LEU A 132 -21.05 -40.40 26.46
CA LEU A 132 -19.90 -40.09 25.59
C LEU A 132 -20.33 -39.69 24.18
N ASP A 133 -21.33 -40.38 23.64
CA ASP A 133 -21.94 -40.09 22.34
C ASP A 133 -22.48 -38.65 22.29
N ALA A 134 -23.29 -38.27 23.29
CA ALA A 134 -23.80 -36.90 23.42
C ALA A 134 -22.69 -35.83 23.58
N GLN A 135 -21.58 -36.15 24.25
CA GLN A 135 -20.45 -35.24 24.40
C GLN A 135 -19.70 -35.03 23.09
N TYR A 136 -19.39 -36.12 22.36
CA TYR A 136 -18.69 -36.03 21.10
C TYR A 136 -19.54 -35.45 19.97
N GLU A 137 -20.83 -35.75 19.94
CA GLU A 137 -21.74 -35.15 18.97
C GLU A 137 -21.89 -33.64 19.20
N LYS A 138 -21.94 -33.21 20.46
CA LYS A 138 -21.88 -31.78 20.80
C LYS A 138 -20.57 -31.15 20.31
N GLU A 139 -19.41 -31.74 20.61
CA GLU A 139 -18.10 -31.24 20.17
C GLU A 139 -18.01 -31.19 18.63
N GLN A 140 -18.50 -32.22 17.93
CA GLN A 140 -18.50 -32.30 16.48
C GLN A 140 -19.40 -31.21 15.87
N SER A 141 -20.58 -30.95 16.44
CA SER A 141 -21.48 -29.90 15.98
C SER A 141 -20.87 -28.49 16.13
N GLU A 142 -20.21 -28.23 17.25
CA GLU A 142 -19.52 -26.96 17.52
C GLU A 142 -18.33 -26.76 16.56
N LEU A 143 -17.51 -27.80 16.38
CA LEU A 143 -16.38 -27.77 15.45
C LEU A 143 -16.83 -27.64 13.99
N THR A 144 -17.92 -28.28 13.59
CA THR A 144 -18.44 -28.18 12.22
C THR A 144 -18.97 -26.77 11.94
N ALA A 145 -19.63 -26.14 12.92
CA ALA A 145 -20.03 -24.74 12.84
C ALA A 145 -18.81 -23.81 12.75
N GLU A 146 -17.78 -24.03 13.58
CA GLU A 146 -16.52 -23.27 13.54
C GLU A 146 -15.84 -23.42 12.17
N ILE A 147 -15.74 -24.64 11.64
CA ILE A 147 -15.16 -24.93 10.32
C ILE A 147 -15.92 -24.17 9.24
N SER A 148 -17.25 -24.19 9.24
CA SER A 148 -18.06 -23.48 8.24
C SER A 148 -17.80 -21.96 8.23
N VAL A 149 -17.69 -21.35 9.42
CA VAL A 149 -17.36 -19.93 9.56
C VAL A 149 -15.94 -19.64 9.08
N LEU A 150 -14.96 -20.44 9.51
CA LEU A 150 -13.56 -20.29 9.10
C LEU A 150 -13.38 -20.53 7.59
N GLU A 151 -14.08 -21.50 7.01
CA GLU A 151 -14.06 -21.76 5.57
C GLU A 151 -14.63 -20.59 4.78
N LYS A 152 -15.74 -19.99 5.24
CA LYS A 152 -16.32 -18.80 4.61
C LYS A 152 -15.37 -17.62 4.70
N ALA A 153 -14.73 -17.41 5.86
CA ALA A 153 -13.73 -16.37 6.04
C ALA A 153 -12.54 -16.57 5.08
N VAL A 154 -11.91 -17.74 5.09
CA VAL A 154 -10.79 -18.07 4.20
C VAL A 154 -11.19 -17.98 2.72
N LYS A 155 -12.36 -18.50 2.33
CA LYS A 155 -12.85 -18.38 0.94
C LYS A 155 -13.11 -16.94 0.54
N SER A 156 -13.60 -16.10 1.44
CA SER A 156 -13.79 -14.67 1.15
C SER A 156 -12.46 -13.97 0.88
N TYR A 157 -11.40 -14.28 1.65
CA TYR A 157 -10.04 -13.80 1.38
C TYR A 157 -9.52 -14.31 0.02
N GLU A 158 -9.66 -15.61 -0.25
CA GLU A 158 -9.16 -16.22 -1.49
C GLU A 158 -9.90 -15.74 -2.76
N LYS A 159 -11.19 -15.38 -2.66
CA LYS A 159 -11.99 -14.89 -3.80
C LYS A 159 -11.53 -13.51 -4.28
N HIS A 160 -10.81 -12.77 -3.43
CA HIS A 160 -10.14 -11.52 -3.80
C HIS A 160 -8.71 -11.75 -4.33
N GLU A 161 -8.05 -12.85 -3.94
CA GLU A 161 -6.66 -13.15 -4.30
C GLU A 161 -6.51 -13.89 -5.64
N LYS A 162 -7.50 -14.69 -6.05
CA LYS A 162 -7.37 -15.56 -7.22
C LYS A 162 -8.03 -14.93 -8.44
N ASP A 163 -7.23 -14.41 -9.36
CA ASP A 163 -7.36 -14.66 -10.80
C ASP A 163 -6.21 -13.97 -11.58
N ALA A 164 -5.04 -14.60 -11.58
CA ALA A 164 -3.95 -14.22 -12.49
C ALA A 164 -4.42 -14.21 -13.96
N ASP A 165 -5.34 -15.11 -14.32
CA ASP A 165 -5.97 -15.14 -15.65
C ASP A 165 -6.80 -13.87 -15.95
N ARG A 166 -7.51 -13.33 -14.95
CA ARG A 166 -8.24 -12.05 -15.11
C ARG A 166 -7.26 -10.89 -15.23
N PHE A 167 -6.14 -10.94 -14.51
CA PHE A 167 -5.11 -9.92 -14.64
C PHE A 167 -4.50 -9.90 -16.04
N ILE A 168 -4.23 -11.07 -16.63
CA ILE A 168 -3.76 -11.17 -18.02
C ILE A 168 -4.82 -10.65 -18.98
N ALA A 169 -6.09 -11.03 -18.81
CA ALA A 169 -7.18 -10.51 -19.63
C ALA A 169 -7.32 -8.98 -19.53
N LEU A 170 -7.03 -8.39 -18.36
CA LEU A 170 -6.97 -6.94 -18.18
C LEU A 170 -5.77 -6.34 -18.91
N ILE A 171 -4.59 -6.95 -18.87
CA ILE A 171 -3.43 -6.50 -19.64
C ILE A 171 -3.74 -6.53 -21.14
N ASP A 172 -4.31 -7.62 -21.64
CA ASP A 172 -4.64 -7.79 -23.06
C ASP A 172 -5.66 -6.76 -23.55
N LYS A 173 -6.54 -6.26 -22.66
CA LYS A 173 -7.49 -5.18 -22.96
C LYS A 173 -6.78 -3.83 -23.23
N TYR A 174 -5.60 -3.61 -22.67
CA TYR A 174 -4.86 -2.35 -22.80
C TYR A 174 -3.51 -2.55 -23.49
N GLU A 175 -3.43 -2.24 -24.78
CA GLU A 175 -2.22 -2.43 -25.59
C GLU A 175 -1.03 -1.53 -25.16
N ASN A 176 -1.29 -0.34 -24.61
CA ASN A 176 -0.24 0.64 -24.30
C ASN A 176 -0.44 1.31 -22.93
N PHE A 177 0.65 1.42 -22.16
CA PHE A 177 0.67 2.02 -20.82
C PHE A 177 1.28 3.44 -20.77
N ASP A 178 1.55 4.07 -21.91
CA ASP A 178 2.21 5.39 -21.97
C ASP A 178 1.42 6.51 -21.28
N LYS A 179 0.09 6.40 -21.26
CA LYS A 179 -0.80 7.34 -20.55
C LYS A 179 -1.76 6.58 -19.66
N LEU A 180 -1.40 6.47 -18.38
CA LEU A 180 -2.23 5.85 -17.37
C LEU A 180 -3.47 6.71 -17.10
N THR A 181 -4.64 6.19 -17.44
CA THR A 181 -5.92 6.81 -17.08
C THR A 181 -6.32 6.44 -15.65
N ILE A 182 -7.21 7.23 -15.03
CA ILE A 182 -7.70 6.94 -13.68
C ILE A 182 -8.42 5.59 -13.63
N ALA A 183 -9.18 5.25 -14.68
CA ALA A 183 -9.87 3.97 -14.80
C ALA A 183 -8.88 2.81 -14.82
N MET A 184 -7.81 2.89 -15.63
CA MET A 184 -6.75 1.87 -15.66
C MET A 184 -6.10 1.72 -14.28
N LEU A 185 -5.73 2.82 -13.62
CA LEU A 185 -5.10 2.75 -12.30
C LEU A 185 -6.00 2.05 -11.26
N ASN A 186 -7.29 2.34 -11.25
CA ASN A 186 -8.22 1.69 -10.31
C ASN A 186 -8.49 0.21 -10.67
N GLU A 187 -8.44 -0.15 -11.96
CA GLU A 187 -8.59 -1.54 -12.41
C GLU A 187 -7.34 -2.38 -12.08
N PHE A 188 -6.14 -1.81 -12.19
CA PHE A 188 -4.89 -2.55 -11.99
C PHE A 188 -4.33 -2.49 -10.56
N ILE A 189 -4.55 -1.40 -9.81
CA ILE A 189 -3.87 -1.14 -8.54
C ILE A 189 -4.88 -1.16 -7.40
N GLU A 190 -4.58 -1.95 -6.37
CA GLU A 190 -5.32 -1.95 -5.12
C GLU A 190 -4.86 -0.79 -4.22
N LYS A 191 -3.54 -0.73 -3.98
CA LYS A 191 -2.91 0.28 -3.12
C LYS A 191 -1.43 0.44 -3.44
N ILE A 192 -0.90 1.62 -3.15
CA ILE A 192 0.52 1.96 -3.25
C ILE A 192 0.99 2.39 -1.87
N LEU A 193 1.94 1.67 -1.29
CA LEU A 193 2.59 2.04 -0.03
C LEU A 193 3.87 2.79 -0.33
N VAL A 194 4.01 3.96 0.27
CA VAL A 194 5.19 4.80 0.15
C VAL A 194 5.91 4.81 1.48
N HIS A 195 7.15 4.36 1.48
CA HIS A 195 8.02 4.37 2.64
C HIS A 195 8.73 5.71 2.82
N GLU A 196 9.33 5.87 3.99
CA GLU A 196 10.25 6.97 4.25
C GLU A 196 11.48 6.91 3.31
N ARG A 197 12.08 8.06 3.06
CA ARG A 197 13.33 8.17 2.31
C ARG A 197 14.51 7.81 3.20
N ASP A 198 15.42 6.99 2.70
CA ASP A 198 16.62 6.55 3.44
C ASP A 198 17.46 7.72 3.95
N ARG A 199 17.53 8.81 3.18
CA ARG A 199 18.29 10.00 3.58
C ARG A 199 17.54 11.30 3.36
N LYS A 200 17.32 12.02 4.45
CA LYS A 200 16.65 13.31 4.47
C LYS A 200 17.49 14.41 3.81
N GLY A 201 16.86 15.21 2.95
CA GLY A 201 17.47 16.41 2.36
C GLY A 201 18.41 16.16 1.17
N SER A 202 18.61 14.90 0.77
CA SER A 202 19.29 14.57 -0.48
C SER A 202 18.29 14.55 -1.64
N ILE A 203 18.69 15.09 -2.79
CA ILE A 203 17.92 14.99 -4.04
C ILE A 203 18.08 13.58 -4.63
N GLN A 204 19.26 12.97 -4.46
CA GLN A 204 19.58 11.63 -4.91
C GLN A 204 19.51 10.69 -3.72
N THR A 205 18.32 10.17 -3.48
CA THR A 205 18.02 9.23 -2.41
C THR A 205 16.99 8.25 -2.91
N THR A 206 17.23 7.00 -2.58
CA THR A 206 16.33 5.88 -2.75
C THR A 206 15.12 6.05 -1.85
N GLN A 207 13.96 5.67 -2.37
CA GLN A 207 12.70 5.68 -1.64
C GLN A 207 11.97 4.41 -2.05
N GLU A 208 11.69 3.56 -1.08
CA GLU A 208 10.95 2.33 -1.34
C GLU A 208 9.47 2.65 -1.59
N VAL A 209 8.94 2.04 -2.64
CA VAL A 209 7.53 2.16 -3.04
C VAL A 209 7.04 0.76 -3.33
N GLU A 210 6.07 0.28 -2.55
CA GLU A 210 5.43 -0.99 -2.79
C GLU A 210 4.12 -0.77 -3.53
N ILE A 211 3.93 -1.49 -4.63
CA ILE A 211 2.69 -1.44 -5.41
C ILE A 211 1.99 -2.78 -5.28
N TYR A 212 0.73 -2.72 -4.83
CA TYR A 212 -0.16 -3.87 -4.77
C TYR A 212 -1.12 -3.80 -5.96
N PHE A 213 -1.04 -4.81 -6.82
CA PHE A 213 -1.91 -4.95 -7.97
C PHE A 213 -3.16 -5.74 -7.59
N ASN A 214 -4.30 -5.35 -8.16
CA ASN A 214 -5.52 -6.13 -8.07
C ASN A 214 -5.27 -7.53 -8.65
N PHE A 215 -5.80 -8.58 -8.01
CA PHE A 215 -5.68 -10.00 -8.41
C PHE A 215 -4.28 -10.64 -8.34
N VAL A 216 -3.21 -9.85 -8.15
CA VAL A 216 -1.82 -10.33 -8.14
C VAL A 216 -1.13 -10.05 -6.80
N GLY A 217 -1.53 -9.01 -6.06
CA GLY A 217 -0.86 -8.59 -4.82
C GLY A 217 0.43 -7.82 -5.09
N ARG A 218 1.42 -7.90 -4.20
CA ARG A 218 2.75 -7.32 -4.44
C ARG A 218 3.52 -8.22 -5.40
N PHE A 219 3.77 -7.72 -6.60
CA PHE A 219 4.57 -8.43 -7.61
C PHE A 219 5.67 -7.51 -8.12
N VAL A 220 6.89 -8.03 -8.08
CA VAL A 220 8.07 -7.36 -8.61
C VAL A 220 8.55 -8.22 -9.78
N PRO A 221 8.46 -7.75 -11.03
CA PRO A 221 8.98 -8.48 -12.17
C PRO A 221 10.48 -8.77 -12.00
N PRO A 222 11.00 -9.90 -12.52
CA PRO A 222 12.43 -10.22 -12.45
C PRO A 222 13.33 -9.11 -13.02
N ALA A 223 12.85 -8.34 -14.00
CA ALA A 223 13.56 -7.18 -14.55
C ALA A 223 13.82 -6.06 -13.53
N PHE A 224 13.02 -6.00 -12.46
CA PHE A 224 13.20 -5.10 -11.31
C PHE A 224 13.79 -5.82 -10.08
N GLY A 225 14.20 -7.08 -10.25
CA GLY A 225 14.93 -7.81 -9.21
C GLY A 225 16.26 -7.15 -8.88
N GLU A 226 16.89 -7.58 -7.79
CA GLU A 226 18.20 -7.10 -7.36
C GLU A 226 19.22 -7.37 -8.48
N VAL A 227 19.47 -6.36 -9.30
CA VAL A 227 20.56 -6.40 -10.27
C VAL A 227 21.84 -6.43 -9.44
N GLU A 228 22.60 -7.51 -9.55
CA GLU A 228 23.93 -7.59 -8.97
C GLU A 228 24.79 -6.51 -9.64
N LEU A 229 24.93 -5.38 -8.95
CA LEU A 229 25.72 -4.24 -9.40
C LEU A 229 27.17 -4.69 -9.60
N THR A 230 27.78 -4.20 -10.67
CA THR A 230 29.20 -4.47 -10.91
C THR A 230 30.05 -3.86 -9.78
N PRO A 231 31.23 -4.43 -9.46
CA PRO A 231 32.11 -3.88 -8.44
C PRO A 231 32.47 -2.39 -8.67
N GLU A 232 32.49 -1.95 -9.92
CA GLU A 232 32.74 -0.55 -10.30
C GLU A 232 31.56 0.37 -9.93
N GLU A 233 30.32 -0.05 -10.19
CA GLU A 233 29.11 0.72 -9.82
C GLU A 233 28.94 0.81 -8.30
N LEU A 234 29.26 -0.25 -7.57
CA LEU A 234 29.30 -0.26 -6.10
C LEU A 234 30.31 0.76 -5.56
N GLU A 235 31.49 0.85 -6.17
CA GLU A 235 32.51 1.82 -5.80
C GLU A 235 32.09 3.27 -6.10
N GLU A 236 31.40 3.50 -7.22
CA GLU A 236 30.83 4.81 -7.53
C GLU A 236 29.75 5.23 -6.53
N ILE A 237 28.85 4.30 -6.16
CA ILE A 237 27.84 4.52 -5.12
C ILE A 237 28.53 4.90 -3.81
N ARG A 238 29.56 4.15 -3.39
CA ARG A 238 30.33 4.42 -2.17
C ARG A 238 30.95 5.81 -2.18
N LYS A 239 31.68 6.17 -3.23
CA LYS A 239 32.29 7.52 -3.39
C LYS A 239 31.23 8.63 -3.33
N ARG A 240 30.05 8.37 -3.90
CA ARG A 240 28.93 9.31 -3.89
C ARG A 240 28.35 9.47 -2.49
N GLU A 241 28.22 8.39 -1.73
CA GLU A 241 27.75 8.41 -0.35
C GLU A 241 28.73 9.10 0.59
N GLU A 242 30.03 8.80 0.49
CA GLU A 242 31.09 9.49 1.23
C GLU A 242 31.08 11.00 0.97
N ARG A 243 30.89 11.40 -0.29
CA ARG A 243 30.76 12.82 -0.66
C ARG A 243 29.53 13.43 0.02
N LYS A 244 28.40 12.73 0.06
CA LYS A 244 27.18 13.20 0.75
C LYS A 244 27.42 13.33 2.26
N ASP A 245 28.11 12.38 2.89
CA ASP A 245 28.44 12.39 4.32
C ASP A 245 29.35 13.54 4.69
N ARG A 246 30.41 13.76 3.91
CA ARG A 246 31.29 14.91 4.10
C ARG A 246 30.54 16.25 4.02
N LEU A 247 29.64 16.39 3.03
CA LEU A 247 28.81 17.59 2.90
C LEU A 247 27.84 17.74 4.08
N HIS A 248 27.27 16.63 4.57
CA HIS A 248 26.38 16.63 5.72
C HIS A 248 27.11 17.03 7.00
N GLN A 249 28.31 16.50 7.26
CA GLN A 249 29.14 16.90 8.39
C GLN A 249 29.50 18.39 8.34
N ASN A 250 29.86 18.91 7.16
CA ASN A 250 30.13 20.34 6.98
C ASN A 250 28.88 21.20 7.20
N TYR A 251 27.70 20.72 6.84
CA TYR A 251 26.43 21.37 7.18
C TYR A 251 26.18 21.38 8.69
N LEU A 252 26.37 20.26 9.39
CA LEU A 252 26.22 20.19 10.85
C LEU A 252 27.17 21.14 11.58
N LYS A 253 28.44 21.22 11.15
CA LYS A 253 29.42 22.18 11.68
C LYS A 253 28.95 23.64 11.50
N ARG A 254 28.41 23.99 10.33
CA ARG A 254 27.85 25.34 10.06
C ARG A 254 26.58 25.65 10.86
N LYS A 255 25.78 24.61 11.13
CA LYS A 255 24.58 24.73 11.97
C LYS A 255 24.96 24.96 13.43
N ALA A 256 25.94 24.21 13.94
CA ALA A 256 26.47 24.37 15.30
C ALA A 256 27.11 25.75 15.52
N SER A 257 27.83 26.29 14.52
CA SER A 257 28.44 27.62 14.61
C SER A 257 27.45 28.78 14.44
N GLY A 258 26.18 28.51 14.14
CA GLY A 258 25.16 29.54 13.87
C GLY A 258 25.33 30.29 12.55
N ALA A 259 26.41 30.03 11.80
CA ALA A 259 26.67 30.65 10.50
C ALA A 259 25.56 30.35 9.48
N GLN A 260 25.00 29.14 9.54
CA GLN A 260 23.87 28.74 8.69
C GLN A 260 22.63 29.63 8.91
N LYS A 261 22.30 29.93 10.17
CA LYS A 261 21.13 30.77 10.51
C LYS A 261 21.31 32.20 10.02
N ARG A 262 22.51 32.79 10.23
CA ARG A 262 22.85 34.14 9.73
C ARG A 262 22.72 34.24 8.20
N TYR A 263 23.16 33.21 7.48
CA TYR A 263 23.02 33.12 6.04
C TYR A 263 21.55 33.01 5.60
N GLU A 264 20.76 32.18 6.27
CA GLU A 264 19.32 32.02 6.00
C GLU A 264 18.56 33.32 6.22
N ASP A 265 18.77 34.00 7.34
CA ASP A 265 18.10 35.27 7.68
C ASP A 265 18.41 36.36 6.65
N LYS A 266 19.67 36.47 6.17
CA LYS A 266 20.07 37.43 5.13
C LYS A 266 19.32 37.25 3.81
N ILE A 267 18.95 36.01 3.48
CA ILE A 267 18.35 35.66 2.18
C ILE A 267 16.84 35.44 2.28
N LYS A 268 16.30 35.31 3.49
CA LYS A 268 14.90 34.95 3.77
C LYS A 268 13.90 35.84 3.06
N GLU A 269 14.01 37.16 3.21
CA GLU A 269 13.07 38.11 2.61
C GLU A 269 13.12 38.07 1.09
N ARG A 270 14.32 38.06 0.50
CA ARG A 270 14.50 37.93 -0.95
C ARG A 270 13.86 36.65 -1.49
N LYS A 271 14.11 35.50 -0.83
CA LYS A 271 13.52 34.21 -1.23
C LYS A 271 12.00 34.20 -1.06
N LYS A 272 11.49 34.80 0.01
CA LYS A 272 10.05 34.90 0.27
C LYS A 272 9.37 35.69 -0.85
N ALA A 273 9.91 36.86 -1.20
CA ALA A 273 9.42 37.68 -2.30
C ALA A 273 9.46 36.94 -3.64
N GLU A 274 10.56 36.22 -3.94
CA GLU A 274 10.67 35.42 -5.16
C GLU A 274 9.60 34.31 -5.24
N ILE A 275 9.36 33.60 -4.15
CA ILE A 275 8.35 32.53 -4.08
C ILE A 275 6.94 33.12 -4.17
N GLU A 276 6.67 34.25 -3.51
CA GLU A 276 5.39 34.94 -3.57
C GLU A 276 5.10 35.46 -4.99
N ALA A 277 6.09 36.01 -5.69
CA ALA A 277 5.97 36.41 -7.08
C ALA A 277 5.63 35.22 -8.00
N LYS A 278 6.31 34.08 -7.82
CA LYS A 278 5.99 32.85 -8.57
C LYS A 278 4.57 32.34 -8.30
N LYS A 279 4.14 32.37 -7.03
CA LYS A 279 2.75 32.01 -6.66
C LYS A 279 1.73 33.00 -7.24
N ALA A 280 2.05 34.29 -7.26
CA ALA A 280 1.19 35.31 -7.87
C ALA A 280 1.06 35.11 -9.39
N ALA A 281 2.15 34.77 -10.08
CA ALA A 281 2.13 34.46 -11.51
C ALA A 281 1.25 33.24 -11.82
N ILE A 282 1.37 32.15 -11.05
CA ILE A 282 0.50 30.97 -11.20
C ILE A 282 -0.98 31.34 -10.98
N ARG A 283 -1.28 32.13 -9.93
CA ARG A 283 -2.66 32.58 -9.67
C ARG A 283 -3.22 33.45 -10.79
N ALA A 284 -2.43 34.38 -11.33
CA ALA A 284 -2.85 35.21 -12.45
C ALA A 284 -3.15 34.37 -13.69
N GLU A 285 -2.33 33.35 -13.98
CA GLU A 285 -2.57 32.39 -15.05
C GLU A 285 -3.85 31.58 -14.82
N ASP A 286 -4.10 31.11 -13.59
CA ASP A 286 -5.31 30.37 -13.24
C ASP A 286 -6.59 31.24 -13.33
N ILE A 287 -6.50 32.53 -13.00
CA ILE A 287 -7.59 33.51 -13.20
C ILE A 287 -7.86 33.70 -14.69
N ALA A 288 -6.82 33.89 -15.50
CA ALA A 288 -6.96 34.07 -16.95
C ALA A 288 -7.58 32.83 -17.63
N LYS A 289 -7.28 31.63 -17.12
CA LYS A 289 -7.88 30.37 -17.59
C LYS A 289 -9.28 30.09 -17.02
N GLY A 290 -9.80 30.94 -16.14
CA GLY A 290 -11.11 30.75 -15.48
C GLY A 290 -11.14 29.60 -14.48
N VAL A 291 -9.99 29.04 -14.09
CA VAL A 291 -9.88 27.93 -13.13
C VAL A 291 -10.07 28.42 -11.69
N PHE A 292 -9.73 29.69 -11.42
CA PHE A 292 -9.86 30.31 -10.11
C PHE A 292 -10.57 31.67 -10.22
N VAL A 293 -11.71 31.81 -9.52
CA VAL A 293 -12.42 33.08 -9.38
C VAL A 293 -12.29 33.55 -7.93
N PRO A 294 -11.62 34.68 -7.67
CA PRO A 294 -11.50 35.17 -6.30
C PRO A 294 -12.88 35.57 -5.76
N VAL A 295 -13.13 35.28 -4.49
CA VAL A 295 -14.42 35.59 -3.83
C VAL A 295 -14.78 37.07 -3.93
N SER A 296 -13.78 37.96 -3.96
CA SER A 296 -13.96 39.41 -4.17
C SER A 296 -14.53 39.79 -5.53
N SER A 297 -14.43 38.91 -6.52
CA SER A 297 -15.02 39.11 -7.87
C SER A 297 -16.42 38.51 -8.01
N LEU A 298 -16.91 37.79 -6.99
CA LEU A 298 -18.28 37.30 -6.97
C LEU A 298 -19.23 38.40 -6.47
N PRO A 299 -20.42 38.53 -7.06
CA PRO A 299 -21.44 39.45 -6.55
C PRO A 299 -21.82 39.06 -5.12
N GLN A 300 -21.82 40.02 -4.19
CA GLN A 300 -22.34 39.80 -2.85
C GLN A 300 -23.83 39.46 -2.94
N ARG A 301 -24.18 38.23 -2.52
CA ARG A 301 -25.57 37.81 -2.33
C ARG A 301 -25.88 37.82 -0.85
N GLU A 302 -26.96 38.49 -0.48
CA GLU A 302 -27.47 38.44 0.89
C GLU A 302 -27.99 37.03 1.22
N PRO A 303 -27.78 36.53 2.45
CA PRO A 303 -28.26 35.22 2.85
C PRO A 303 -29.80 35.17 2.80
N MET A 304 -30.35 34.38 1.87
CA MET A 304 -31.79 34.16 1.77
C MET A 304 -32.24 33.17 2.85
N LYS A 305 -33.26 33.54 3.64
CA LYS A 305 -33.94 32.59 4.52
C LYS A 305 -34.64 31.54 3.66
N GLY A 306 -34.35 30.26 3.91
CA GLY A 306 -35.02 29.15 3.24
C GLY A 306 -36.52 29.22 3.50
N VAL A 307 -37.31 29.41 2.45
CA VAL A 307 -38.77 29.34 2.53
C VAL A 307 -39.14 27.88 2.74
N GLN A 308 -39.62 27.53 3.94
CA GLN A 308 -40.29 26.26 4.15
C GLN A 308 -41.63 26.34 3.42
N THR A 309 -41.73 25.65 2.29
CA THR A 309 -43.02 25.39 1.65
C THR A 309 -43.81 24.43 2.54
N ALA A 310 -44.94 24.92 3.06
CA ALA A 310 -45.93 24.15 3.81
C ALA A 310 -46.69 23.17 2.89
#